data_AF-A0A1C6SWD6-F1
#
_entry.id   AF-A0A1C6SWD6-F1
#
_cell.length_a   1.000
_cell.length_b   1.000
_cell.length_c   1.000
_cell.angle_alpha   90.00
_cell.angle_beta   90.00
_cell.angle_gamma   90.00
#
_symmetry.space_group_name_H-M   'P 1'
#
loop_
_entity.id
_entity.type
_entity.pdbx_description
1 polymer ?
#
loop_
_entity_poly.entity_id
_entity_poly.type
_entity_poly.pdbx_seq_one_letter_code
_entity_poly.pdbx_strand_id
1 'polypeptide(L)'
;MSDPTPTRASHEAVLPDDVTDPLLWRMAYDVARAHQPDEEGRCPSPLCAQQSAPCDALVNARRAMRLARGDDPVSRRSAAGEPPVPTQWNRHGEAA
;
A
#
# COMPACT_ATOMS: atom_id res chain seq x y z
N MET A 1 19.79 -24.89 15.61
CA MET A 1 19.08 -23.72 16.14
C MET A 1 18.09 -23.28 15.08
N SER A 2 16.80 -23.48 15.30
CA SER A 2 15.77 -22.98 14.37
C SER A 2 15.62 -21.49 14.61
N ASP A 3 15.94 -20.69 13.61
CA ASP A 3 15.55 -19.29 13.57
C ASP A 3 14.02 -19.25 13.50
N PRO A 4 13.31 -18.80 14.56
CA PRO A 4 11.88 -18.60 14.44
C PRO A 4 11.71 -17.39 13.54
N THR A 5 11.63 -17.62 12.23
CA THR A 5 11.18 -16.58 11.31
C THR A 5 9.85 -16.10 11.88
N PRO A 6 9.75 -14.84 12.33
CA PRO A 6 8.57 -14.40 13.05
C PRO A 6 7.38 -14.59 12.12
N THR A 7 6.39 -15.38 12.56
CA THR A 7 5.15 -15.61 11.84
C THR A 7 4.57 -14.24 11.51
N ARG A 8 4.49 -13.92 10.21
CA ARG A 8 3.91 -12.66 9.75
C ARG A 8 2.44 -12.64 10.13
N ALA A 9 1.99 -11.59 10.83
CA ALA A 9 0.60 -11.44 11.24
C ALA A 9 -0.38 -11.47 10.05
N SER A 10 0.09 -11.06 8.87
CA SER A 10 -0.64 -11.11 7.61
C SER A 10 -0.96 -12.51 7.10
N HIS A 11 -0.27 -13.55 7.58
CA HIS A 11 -0.61 -14.94 7.25
C HIS A 11 -1.90 -15.41 7.92
N GLU A 12 -2.25 -14.84 9.07
CA GLU A 12 -3.48 -15.15 9.81
C GLU A 12 -4.62 -14.17 9.46
N ALA A 13 -4.29 -13.08 8.77
CA ALA A 13 -5.25 -12.06 8.39
C ALA A 13 -6.10 -12.52 7.21
N VAL A 14 -7.43 -12.49 7.39
CA VAL A 14 -8.38 -12.65 6.29
C VAL A 14 -8.21 -11.47 5.34
N LEU A 15 -7.93 -11.79 4.08
CA LEU A 15 -7.85 -10.78 3.03
C LEU A 15 -9.27 -10.33 2.67
N PRO A 16 -9.57 -9.02 2.67
CA PRO A 16 -10.83 -8.51 2.14
C PRO A 16 -11.02 -8.87 0.66
N ASP A 17 -12.27 -9.16 0.26
CA ASP A 17 -12.60 -9.62 -1.10
C ASP A 17 -12.37 -8.54 -2.18
N ASP A 18 -12.32 -7.27 -1.79
CA ASP A 18 -12.10 -6.11 -2.67
C ASP A 18 -10.61 -5.75 -2.85
N VAL A 19 -9.68 -6.54 -2.30
CA VAL A 19 -8.24 -6.29 -2.47
C VAL A 19 -7.78 -6.63 -3.89
N THR A 20 -7.28 -5.63 -4.60
CA THR A 20 -6.69 -5.74 -5.93
C THR A 20 -5.18 -6.01 -5.90
N ASP A 21 -4.50 -5.62 -4.81
CA ASP A 21 -3.08 -5.92 -4.56
C ASP A 21 -2.89 -6.63 -3.21
N PRO A 22 -2.96 -7.98 -3.18
CA PRO A 22 -2.83 -8.75 -1.95
C PRO A 22 -1.46 -8.63 -1.27
N LEU A 23 -0.39 -8.41 -2.04
CA LEU A 23 0.97 -8.33 -1.50
C LEU A 23 1.17 -6.99 -0.78
N LEU A 24 0.76 -5.89 -1.41
CA LEU A 24 0.77 -4.57 -0.78
C LEU A 24 -0.11 -4.55 0.46
N TRP A 25 -1.30 -5.14 0.40
CA TRP A 25 -2.20 -5.20 1.55
C TRP A 25 -1.59 -5.94 2.73
N ARG A 26 -1.03 -7.14 2.52
CA ARG A 26 -0.43 -7.96 3.58
C ARG A 26 0.79 -7.30 4.21
N MET A 27 1.67 -6.72 3.40
CA MET A 27 2.82 -5.97 3.90
C MET A 27 2.39 -4.79 4.76
N ALA A 28 1.42 -4.00 4.27
CA ALA A 28 0.89 -2.87 5.01
C ALA A 28 0.18 -3.31 6.31
N TYR A 29 -0.50 -4.45 6.30
CA TYR A 29 -1.12 -5.03 7.49
C TYR A 29 -0.07 -5.39 8.56
N ASP A 30 1.04 -6.03 8.19
CA ASP A 30 2.12 -6.35 9.12
C ASP A 30 2.71 -5.09 9.79
N VAL A 31 2.94 -4.04 8.99
CA VAL A 31 3.39 -2.74 9.52
C VAL A 31 2.34 -2.12 10.43
N ALA A 32 1.07 -2.09 10.02
CA ALA A 32 0.00 -1.53 10.83
C ALA A 32 -0.14 -2.27 12.17
N ARG A 33 -0.01 -3.60 12.19
CA ARG A 33 -0.05 -4.42 13.41
C ARG A 33 1.10 -4.11 14.35
N ALA A 34 2.32 -3.99 13.84
CA ALA A 34 3.50 -3.65 14.64
C ALA A 34 3.44 -2.23 15.23
N HIS A 35 2.69 -1.33 14.60
CA HIS A 35 2.57 0.07 15.00
C HIS A 35 1.23 0.41 15.67
N GLN A 36 0.39 -0.57 16.01
CA GLN A 36 -0.85 -0.30 16.76
C GLN A 36 -0.52 0.39 18.09
N PRO A 37 -1.34 1.37 18.53
CA PRO A 37 -1.15 2.01 19.82
C PRO A 37 -1.18 0.99 20.95
N ASP A 38 -0.32 1.17 21.95
CA ASP A 38 -0.41 0.49 23.24
C ASP A 38 -1.56 1.05 24.10
N GLU A 39 -1.68 0.58 25.35
CA GLU A 39 -2.72 1.01 26.28
C GLU A 39 -2.66 2.51 26.62
N GLU A 40 -1.47 3.13 26.51
CA GLU A 40 -1.29 4.57 26.70
C GLU A 40 -1.44 5.38 25.40
N GLY A 41 -1.78 4.73 24.28
CA GLY A 41 -1.93 5.38 22.98
C GLY A 41 -0.61 5.75 22.31
N ARG A 42 0.52 5.13 22.70
CA ARG A 42 1.84 5.34 22.10
C ARG A 42 2.17 4.24 21.11
N CYS A 43 3.05 4.53 20.16
CA CYS A 43 3.54 3.51 19.24
C CYS A 43 4.62 2.65 19.92
N PRO A 44 4.45 1.33 20.05
CA PRO A 44 5.40 0.46 20.74
C PRO A 44 6.66 0.17 19.91
N SER A 45 6.66 0.52 18.63
CA SER A 45 7.80 0.28 17.73
C SER A 45 9.02 1.09 18.20
N PRO A 46 10.19 0.46 18.41
CA PRO A 46 11.39 1.16 18.86
C PRO A 46 11.91 2.16 17.81
N LEU A 47 11.56 1.96 16.53
CA LEU A 47 11.87 2.89 15.43
C LEU A 47 11.13 4.23 15.55
N CYS A 48 10.03 4.26 16.31
CA CYS A 48 9.18 5.42 16.50
C CYS A 48 9.45 6.16 17.82
N ALA A 49 10.46 5.75 18.59
CA ALA A 49 10.83 6.37 19.87
C ALA A 49 9.64 6.64 20.81
N GLN A 50 8.64 5.75 20.82
CA GLN A 50 7.40 5.88 21.61
C GLN A 50 6.59 7.17 21.35
N GLN A 51 6.68 7.74 20.14
CA GLN A 51 5.82 8.85 19.74
C GLN A 51 4.33 8.50 19.93
N SER A 52 3.51 9.52 20.19
CA SER A 52 2.06 9.38 20.25
C SER A 52 1.52 8.78 18.95
N ALA A 53 0.63 7.80 19.06
CA ALA A 53 -0.04 7.24 17.91
C ALA A 53 -1.22 8.14 17.47
N PRO A 54 -1.56 8.19 16.16
CA PRO A 54 -0.93 7.42 15.09
C PRO A 54 0.41 8.03 14.65
N CYS A 55 1.44 7.19 14.59
CA CYS A 55 2.72 7.55 13.98
C CYS A 55 2.61 7.52 12.45
N ASP A 56 3.54 8.18 11.76
CA ASP A 56 3.54 8.26 10.29
C ASP A 56 3.55 6.87 9.64
N ALA A 57 4.27 5.91 10.22
CA ALA A 57 4.28 4.54 9.75
C ALA A 57 2.88 3.89 9.80
N LEU A 58 2.13 4.09 10.89
CA LEU A 58 0.76 3.60 11.01
C LEU A 58 -0.18 4.30 10.03
N VAL A 59 -0.02 5.61 9.83
CA VAL A 59 -0.80 6.39 8.86
C VAL A 59 -0.56 5.87 7.44
N ASN A 60 0.70 5.71 7.05
CA ASN A 60 1.09 5.26 5.72
C ASN A 60 0.69 3.80 5.47
N ALA A 61 0.83 2.92 6.46
CA ALA A 61 0.35 1.54 6.37
C ALA A 61 -1.17 1.48 6.14
N ARG A 62 -1.95 2.25 6.91
CA ARG A 62 -3.40 2.35 6.71
C ARG A 62 -3.76 2.90 5.33
N ARG A 63 -2.98 3.85 4.80
CA ARG A 63 -3.14 4.35 3.44
C ARG A 63 -2.85 3.29 2.39
N ALA A 64 -1.75 2.55 2.51
CA ALA A 64 -1.38 1.47 1.60
C ALA A 64 -2.43 0.35 1.57
N MET A 65 -3.02 -0.01 2.72
CA MET A 65 -4.15 -0.96 2.76
C MET A 65 -5.38 -0.48 1.97
N ARG A 66 -5.65 0.83 1.92
CA ARG A 66 -6.73 1.39 1.09
C ARG A 66 -6.38 1.40 -0.39
N LEU A 67 -5.15 1.80 -0.73
CA LEU A 67 -4.65 1.76 -2.10
C LEU A 67 -4.70 0.34 -2.68
N ALA A 68 -4.37 -0.67 -1.87
CA ALA A 68 -4.42 -2.07 -2.24
C ALA A 68 -5.84 -2.59 -2.55
N ARG A 69 -6.90 -1.87 -2.15
CA ARG A 69 -8.30 -2.18 -2.51
C ARG A 69 -8.77 -1.47 -3.79
N GLY A 70 -7.87 -0.80 -4.50
CA GLY A 70 -8.23 0.03 -5.66
C GLY A 70 -8.86 1.38 -5.27
N ASP A 71 -8.83 1.72 -3.98
CA ASP A 71 -9.41 2.96 -3.44
C ASP A 71 -8.44 4.14 -3.60
N ASP A 72 -7.79 4.23 -4.76
CA ASP A 72 -6.85 5.29 -5.09
C ASP A 72 -7.58 6.48 -5.73
N PRO A 73 -7.73 7.62 -5.01
CA PRO A 73 -8.24 8.84 -5.61
C PRO A 73 -7.33 9.40 -6.71
N VAL A 74 -6.07 8.96 -6.81
CA VAL A 74 -5.15 9.31 -7.90
C VAL A 74 -5.49 8.53 -9.18
N SER A 75 -5.68 7.21 -9.12
CA SER A 75 -6.16 6.42 -10.29
C SER A 75 -7.54 6.85 -10.79
N ARG A 76 -8.46 7.23 -9.88
CA ARG A 76 -9.77 7.79 -10.29
C ARG A 76 -9.66 9.11 -11.06
N ARG A 77 -8.64 9.94 -10.81
CA ARG A 77 -8.39 11.17 -11.58
C ARG A 77 -7.80 10.88 -12.96
N SER A 78 -6.90 9.90 -13.07
CA SER A 78 -6.34 9.49 -14.37
C SER A 78 -7.38 8.81 -15.27
N ALA A 79 -8.33 8.06 -14.70
CA ALA A 79 -9.41 7.44 -15.47
C ALA A 79 -10.50 8.43 -15.94
N ALA A 80 -10.62 9.59 -15.29
CA ALA A 80 -11.65 10.59 -15.57
C ALA A 80 -11.20 11.69 -16.55
N GLY A 81 -9.97 11.65 -17.06
CA GLY A 81 -9.44 12.76 -17.85
C GLY A 81 -8.23 12.40 -18.70
N GLU A 82 -8.38 11.53 -19.69
CA GLU A 82 -7.61 11.64 -20.93
C GLU A 82 -8.37 10.96 -22.08
N PRO A 83 -8.91 11.70 -23.07
CA PRO A 83 -9.35 11.05 -24.30
C PRO A 83 -8.14 10.40 -24.98
N PRO A 84 -8.26 9.21 -25.60
CA PRO A 84 -7.13 8.56 -26.24
C PRO A 84 -6.60 9.46 -27.36
N VAL A 85 -5.36 9.93 -27.21
CA VAL A 85 -4.65 10.63 -28.28
C VAL A 85 -4.42 9.61 -29.39
N PRO A 86 -4.97 9.79 -30.60
CA PRO A 86 -4.73 8.85 -31.69
C PRO A 86 -3.25 8.93 -32.08
N THR A 87 -2.55 7.81 -31.89
CA THR A 87 -1.15 7.65 -32.28
C THR A 87 -1.06 7.63 -33.82
N GLN A 88 -0.65 8.73 -34.44
CA GLN A 88 -0.35 8.74 -35.88
C GLN A 88 1.02 8.12 -36.16
N TRP A 89 1.06 6.81 -36.30
CA TRP A 89 2.23 6.07 -36.77
C TRP A 89 2.21 5.93 -38.30
N ASN A 90 2.41 7.02 -39.03
CA ASN A 90 2.60 6.98 -40.48
C ASN A 90 3.87 7.79 -40.83
N ARG A 91 5.00 7.11 -41.07
CA ARG A 91 5.44 6.56 -42.38
C ARG A 91 5.86 7.66 -43.34
N HIS A 92 7.17 7.94 -43.38
CA HIS A 92 7.85 8.36 -44.60
C HIS A 92 9.20 7.67 -44.70
N GLY A 93 9.18 6.49 -45.34
CA GLY A 93 10.27 6.08 -46.20
C GLY A 93 10.01 6.62 -47.62
N GLU A 94 11.13 6.79 -48.33
CA GLU A 94 11.34 7.00 -49.77
C GLU A 94 11.41 8.40 -50.41
N ALA A 95 12.60 8.58 -51.02
CA ALA A 95 12.91 9.15 -52.33
C ALA A 95 13.40 10.61 -52.44
N ALA A 96 14.74 10.77 -52.52
CA ALA A 96 15.45 11.42 -53.63
C ALA A 96 16.96 11.15 -53.53
#